data_AF-A0A0D6TRJ6-F1
#
_entry.id   AF-A0A0D6TRJ6-F1
#
_cell.length_a   1.000
_cell.length_b   1.000
_cell.length_c   1.000
_cell.angle_alpha   90.00
_cell.angle_beta   90.00
_cell.angle_gamma   90.00
#
_symmetry.space_group_name_H-M   'P 1'
#
loop_
_entity.id
_entity.type
_entity.pdbx_description
1 polymer ?
#
loop_
_entity_poly.entity_id
_entity_poly.type
_entity_poly.pdbx_seq_one_letter_code
_entity_poly.pdbx_strand_id
1 'polypeptide(L)'
;MKTILKKPFFIFWIFVPIILIIGFLNTKKNIEVNIHDTYYITTFKTLSFIVSLYFCLIGLVYFLFNHFQINLISFLTKTHLLISLITFPTIYLVSLFYKNEISYDIFTILKNDEFNDKITYTMIGVLILFILSQLLFVFNLFFSLIKK
;
A
#
# COMPACT_ATOMS: atom_id res chain seq x y z
N MET A 1 17.03 -4.25 -22.23
CA MET A 1 16.22 -4.30 -20.99
C MET A 1 14.72 -4.24 -21.33
N LYS A 2 14.07 -5.39 -21.57
CA LYS A 2 12.64 -5.45 -21.96
C LYS A 2 12.00 -6.76 -21.45
N THR A 3 11.77 -6.96 -20.16
CA THR A 3 11.19 -8.28 -19.77
C THR A 3 10.33 -8.34 -18.50
N ILE A 4 10.57 -7.55 -17.45
CA ILE A 4 9.79 -7.70 -16.20
C ILE A 4 8.48 -6.88 -16.20
N LEU A 5 8.51 -5.64 -16.71
CA LEU A 5 7.30 -4.79 -16.83
C LEU A 5 6.27 -5.29 -17.86
N LYS A 6 6.61 -6.32 -18.66
CA LYS A 6 5.64 -6.94 -19.59
C LYS A 6 4.65 -7.86 -18.88
N LYS A 7 4.97 -8.33 -17.66
CA LYS A 7 4.17 -9.30 -16.93
C LYS A 7 3.97 -8.82 -15.48
N PRO A 8 3.15 -7.76 -15.28
CA PRO A 8 2.93 -7.15 -13.97
C PRO A 8 2.50 -8.14 -12.88
N PHE A 9 1.78 -9.21 -13.24
CA PHE A 9 1.35 -10.25 -12.30
C PHE A 9 2.51 -10.93 -11.55
N PHE A 10 3.65 -11.18 -12.21
CA PHE A 10 4.81 -11.78 -11.55
C PHE A 10 5.37 -10.87 -10.46
N ILE A 11 5.35 -9.56 -10.70
CA ILE A 11 5.86 -8.58 -9.73
C ILE A 11 4.97 -8.60 -8.49
N PHE A 12 3.65 -8.53 -8.65
CA PHE A 12 2.72 -8.63 -7.51
C PHE A 12 2.90 -9.94 -6.73
N TRP A 13 2.99 -11.08 -7.41
CA TRP A 13 3.15 -12.37 -6.75
C TRP A 13 4.50 -12.56 -6.06
N ILE A 14 5.59 -11.98 -6.57
CA ILE A 14 6.90 -12.00 -5.86
C ILE A 14 6.83 -11.18 -4.56
N PHE A 15 6.07 -10.09 -4.54
CA PHE A 15 5.91 -9.29 -3.33
C PHE A 15 5.07 -9.95 -2.25
N VAL A 16 4.14 -10.85 -2.61
CA VAL A 16 3.32 -11.60 -1.65
C VAL A 16 4.15 -12.30 -0.56
N PRO A 17 5.12 -13.20 -0.88
CA PRO A 17 5.94 -13.84 0.14
C PRO A 17 6.81 -12.84 0.90
N ILE A 18 7.33 -11.78 0.25
CA ILE A 18 8.13 -10.75 0.91
C ILE A 18 7.33 -10.06 2.01
N ILE A 19 6.09 -9.64 1.71
CA ILE A 19 5.20 -8.97 2.66
C ILE A 19 4.81 -9.90 3.82
N LEU A 20 4.54 -11.18 3.51
CA LEU A 20 4.23 -12.17 4.55
C LEU A 20 5.43 -12.36 5.49
N ILE A 21 6.64 -12.54 4.95
CA ILE A 21 7.86 -12.69 5.77
C ILE A 21 8.03 -11.48 6.71
N ILE A 22 7.90 -10.26 6.20
CA ILE A 22 8.00 -9.04 7.01
C ILE A 22 6.93 -9.01 8.12
N GLY A 23 5.70 -9.42 7.82
CA GLY A 23 4.60 -9.48 8.79
C GLY A 23 4.82 -10.51 9.89
N PHE A 24 5.29 -11.71 9.53
CA PHE A 24 5.57 -12.78 10.48
C PHE A 24 6.81 -12.50 11.35
N LEU A 25 7.79 -11.73 10.86
CA LEU A 25 8.93 -11.29 11.66
C LEU A 25 8.57 -10.19 12.68
N ASN A 26 7.52 -9.41 12.43
CA ASN A 26 7.11 -8.27 13.27
C ASN A 26 5.79 -8.51 14.03
N THR A 27 5.45 -9.77 14.35
CA THR A 27 4.15 -10.16 14.95
C THR A 27 3.75 -9.43 16.22
N LYS A 28 4.72 -8.94 17.00
CA LYS A 28 4.49 -8.20 18.26
C LYS A 28 4.37 -6.68 18.09
N LYS A 29 4.64 -6.16 16.90
CA LYS A 29 4.52 -4.73 16.62
C LYS A 29 3.10 -4.42 16.21
N ASN A 30 2.61 -3.29 16.72
CA ASN A 30 1.34 -2.70 16.31
C ASN A 30 1.62 -1.47 15.47
N ILE A 31 0.71 -1.19 14.54
CA ILE A 31 0.58 0.10 13.89
C ILE A 31 -0.55 0.80 14.61
N GLU A 32 -0.22 1.93 15.21
CA GLU A 32 -1.15 2.79 15.92
C GLU A 32 -1.38 4.00 15.02
N VAL A 33 -2.64 4.22 14.66
CA VAL A 33 -3.07 5.39 13.90
C VAL A 33 -4.08 6.13 14.75
N ASN A 34 -3.71 7.32 15.18
CA ASN A 34 -4.61 8.22 15.86
C ASN A 34 -5.23 9.18 14.83
N ILE A 35 -6.54 9.13 14.66
CA ILE A 35 -7.29 10.11 13.86
C ILE A 35 -8.21 10.87 14.81
N HIS A 36 -7.79 12.07 15.21
CA HIS A 36 -8.46 12.89 16.22
C HIS A 36 -8.68 12.13 17.54
N ASP A 37 -9.91 11.71 17.83
CA ASP A 37 -10.27 10.99 19.07
C ASP A 37 -10.46 9.48 18.85
N THR A 38 -10.17 8.98 17.64
CA THR A 38 -10.31 7.54 17.31
C THR A 38 -8.94 6.89 17.18
N TYR A 39 -8.64 6.01 18.14
CA TYR A 39 -7.45 5.14 18.10
C TYR A 39 -7.74 3.86 17.31
N TYR A 40 -7.08 3.71 16.17
CA TYR A 40 -7.06 2.46 15.43
C TYR A 40 -5.73 1.72 15.65
N ILE A 41 -5.81 0.50 16.17
CA ILE A 41 -4.65 -0.36 16.42
C ILE A 41 -4.78 -1.60 15.55
N THR A 42 -3.79 -1.86 14.71
CA THR A 42 -3.71 -3.12 13.95
C THR A 42 -2.34 -3.75 14.09
N THR A 43 -2.28 -5.07 14.04
CA THR A 43 -0.99 -5.78 14.10
C THR A 43 -0.33 -5.78 12.72
N PHE A 44 1.00 -5.73 12.68
CA PHE A 44 1.74 -5.90 11.43
C PHE A 44 1.40 -7.21 10.71
N LYS A 45 1.12 -8.28 11.47
CA LYS A 45 0.71 -9.57 10.92
C LYS A 45 -0.61 -9.46 10.14
N THR A 46 -1.63 -8.86 10.74
CA THR A 46 -2.94 -8.69 10.11
C THR A 46 -2.84 -7.81 8.87
N LEU A 47 -2.11 -6.69 8.95
CA LEU A 47 -1.90 -5.82 7.79
C LEU A 47 -1.17 -6.55 6.67
N SER A 48 -0.05 -7.23 6.95
CA SER A 48 0.68 -8.00 5.95
C SER A 48 -0.20 -9.04 5.26
N PHE A 49 -1.06 -9.75 6.01
CA PHE A 49 -1.98 -10.71 5.41
C PHE A 49 -2.97 -10.04 4.43
N ILE A 50 -3.58 -8.91 4.82
CA ILE A 50 -4.50 -8.16 3.97
C ILE A 50 -3.80 -7.66 2.71
N VAL A 51 -2.60 -7.09 2.84
CA VAL A 51 -1.84 -6.57 1.68
C VAL A 51 -1.42 -7.72 0.76
N SER A 52 -0.99 -8.85 1.31
CA SER A 52 -0.66 -10.04 0.52
C SER A 52 -1.87 -10.61 -0.23
N LEU A 53 -3.05 -10.64 0.39
CA LEU A 53 -4.29 -11.03 -0.27
C LEU A 53 -4.61 -10.07 -1.43
N TYR A 54 -4.52 -8.77 -1.19
CA TYR A 54 -4.71 -7.75 -2.22
C TYR A 54 -3.74 -7.93 -3.41
N PHE A 55 -2.43 -8.11 -3.16
CA PHE A 55 -1.45 -8.35 -4.23
C PHE A 55 -1.70 -9.67 -4.97
N CYS A 56 -2.16 -10.71 -4.28
CA CYS A 56 -2.53 -11.98 -4.91
C CYS A 56 -3.69 -11.77 -5.92
N LEU A 57 -4.74 -11.08 -5.49
CA LEU A 57 -5.91 -10.78 -6.32
C LEU A 57 -5.55 -9.88 -7.52
N ILE A 58 -4.81 -8.81 -7.31
CA ILE A 58 -4.37 -7.92 -8.39
C ILE A 58 -3.45 -8.65 -9.37
N GLY A 59 -2.53 -9.46 -8.85
CA GLY A 59 -1.68 -10.33 -9.68
C GLY A 59 -2.52 -11.28 -10.54
N LEU A 60 -3.57 -11.87 -9.97
CA LEU A 60 -4.50 -12.73 -10.71
C LEU A 60 -5.23 -11.98 -11.83
N VAL A 61 -5.72 -10.76 -11.58
CA VAL A 61 -6.37 -9.95 -12.63
C VAL A 61 -5.40 -9.66 -13.78
N TYR A 62 -4.18 -9.22 -13.48
CA TYR A 62 -3.16 -9.00 -14.51
C TYR A 62 -2.78 -10.28 -15.25
N PHE A 63 -2.74 -11.42 -14.56
CA PHE A 63 -2.48 -12.73 -15.16
C PHE A 63 -3.58 -13.11 -16.16
N LEU A 64 -4.86 -12.93 -15.79
CA LEU A 64 -6.00 -13.22 -16.68
C LEU A 64 -5.96 -12.36 -17.94
N PHE A 65 -5.75 -11.04 -17.82
CA PHE A 65 -5.65 -10.15 -18.98
C PHE A 65 -4.50 -10.55 -19.91
N ASN A 66 -3.36 -10.92 -19.34
CA ASN A 66 -2.23 -11.45 -20.12
C ASN A 66 -2.55 -12.80 -20.76
N HIS A 67 -3.22 -13.72 -20.06
CA HIS A 67 -3.62 -15.03 -20.56
C HIS A 67 -4.57 -14.93 -21.75
N PHE A 68 -5.55 -14.03 -21.66
CA PHE A 68 -6.48 -13.73 -22.77
C PHE A 68 -5.89 -12.81 -23.84
N GLN A 69 -4.61 -12.43 -23.75
CA GLN A 69 -3.94 -11.53 -24.70
C GLN A 69 -4.67 -10.17 -24.85
N ILE A 70 -5.28 -9.67 -23.77
CA ILE A 70 -5.88 -8.33 -23.70
C ILE A 70 -4.78 -7.33 -23.36
N ASN A 71 -4.50 -6.41 -24.29
CA ASN A 71 -3.46 -5.41 -24.09
C ASN A 71 -3.99 -4.22 -23.26
N LEU A 72 -3.49 -4.11 -22.02
CA LEU A 72 -3.75 -2.96 -21.15
C LEU A 72 -2.96 -1.71 -21.60
N ILE A 73 -3.47 -0.53 -21.28
CA ILE A 73 -2.75 0.73 -21.53
C ILE A 73 -1.47 0.74 -20.67
N SER A 74 -0.31 0.76 -21.35
CA SER A 74 1.00 0.57 -20.70
C SER A 74 1.30 1.64 -19.65
N PHE A 75 0.93 2.90 -19.91
CA PHE A 75 1.14 3.99 -18.96
C PHE A 75 0.35 3.77 -17.66
N LEU A 76 -0.96 3.50 -17.76
CA LEU A 76 -1.83 3.24 -16.61
C LEU A 76 -1.41 1.98 -15.83
N THR A 77 -0.90 0.97 -16.53
CA THR A 77 -0.38 -0.25 -15.90
C THR A 77 0.87 0.04 -15.07
N LYS A 78 1.80 0.84 -15.61
CA LYS A 78 3.04 1.21 -14.91
C LYS A 78 2.75 2.10 -13.71
N THR A 79 1.85 3.08 -13.84
CA THR A 79 1.49 3.97 -12.72
C THR A 79 0.83 3.18 -11.60
N HIS A 80 -0.12 2.29 -11.94
CA HIS A 80 -0.77 1.43 -10.94
C HIS A 80 0.21 0.51 -10.22
N LEU A 81 1.12 -0.11 -10.96
CA LEU A 81 2.14 -0.98 -10.39
C LEU A 81 3.08 -0.20 -9.45
N LEU A 82 3.60 0.95 -9.88
CA LEU A 82 4.50 1.76 -9.07
C LEU A 82 3.83 2.24 -7.79
N ILE A 83 2.61 2.79 -7.88
CA ILE A 83 1.88 3.28 -6.71
C ILE A 83 1.59 2.11 -5.77
N SER A 84 1.03 1.00 -6.26
CA SER A 84 0.67 -0.15 -5.42
C SER A 84 1.86 -0.74 -4.67
N LEU A 85 3.05 -0.80 -5.28
CA LEU A 85 4.24 -1.35 -4.65
C LEU A 85 4.87 -0.41 -3.63
N ILE A 86 4.77 0.90 -3.82
CA ILE A 86 5.44 1.90 -2.96
C ILE A 86 4.55 2.30 -1.78
N THR A 87 3.22 2.30 -1.91
CA THR A 87 2.28 2.74 -0.87
C THR A 87 2.55 2.12 0.51
N PHE A 88 2.56 0.79 0.63
CA PHE A 88 2.69 0.15 1.94
C PHE A 88 4.09 0.30 2.55
N PRO A 89 5.20 0.15 1.80
CA PRO A 89 6.52 0.52 2.29
C PRO A 89 6.61 1.97 2.75
N THR A 90 6.01 2.92 2.02
CA THR A 90 6.02 4.33 2.42
C THR A 90 5.24 4.54 3.72
N ILE A 91 4.03 3.98 3.85
CA ILE A 91 3.25 4.06 5.11
C ILE A 91 4.06 3.48 6.27
N TYR A 92 4.70 2.32 6.07
CA TYR A 92 5.56 1.73 7.09
C TYR A 92 6.72 2.65 7.47
N LEU A 93 7.49 3.15 6.51
CA LEU A 93 8.63 4.02 6.78
C LEU A 93 8.21 5.32 7.47
N VAL A 94 7.09 5.92 7.06
CA VAL A 94 6.52 7.11 7.69
C VAL A 94 6.07 6.81 9.13
N SER A 95 5.54 5.62 9.41
CA SER A 95 5.13 5.21 10.76
C SER A 95 6.27 5.09 11.75
N LEU A 96 7.50 4.85 11.27
CA LEU A 96 8.68 4.77 12.14
C LEU A 96 9.04 6.12 12.78
N PHE A 97 8.53 7.23 12.25
CA PHE A 97 8.74 8.57 12.81
C PHE A 97 7.68 8.94 13.85
N TYR A 98 6.63 8.13 14.02
CA TYR A 98 5.58 8.40 14.99
C TYR A 98 6.15 8.39 16.42
N LYS A 99 5.85 9.43 17.20
CA LYS A 99 6.39 9.63 18.55
C LYS A 99 5.43 9.12 19.60
N ASN A 100 5.77 7.99 20.21
CA ASN A 100 4.99 7.34 21.28
C ASN A 100 5.58 7.55 22.69
N GLU A 101 6.48 8.52 22.87
CA GLU A 101 7.14 8.74 24.15
C GLU A 101 6.19 9.36 25.20
N ILE A 102 6.13 8.74 26.37
CA ILE A 102 5.42 9.29 27.53
C ILE A 102 6.29 10.41 28.10
N SER A 103 5.89 11.67 27.88
CA SER A 103 6.45 12.84 28.53
C SER A 103 5.54 13.30 29.66
N TYR A 104 6.12 13.82 30.75
CA TYR A 104 5.38 14.49 31.82
C TYR A 104 5.26 16.01 31.60
N ASP A 105 5.97 16.55 30.60
CA ASP A 105 5.91 17.97 30.23
C ASP A 105 4.82 18.21 29.17
N ILE A 106 3.81 19.01 29.52
CA ILE A 106 2.66 19.32 28.66
C ILE A 106 3.09 19.93 27.33
N PHE A 107 4.10 20.80 27.33
CA PHE A 107 4.56 21.44 26.09
C PHE A 107 5.18 20.42 25.12
N THR A 108 5.94 19.46 25.65
CA THR A 108 6.50 18.36 24.87
C THR A 108 5.40 17.43 24.33
N ILE A 109 4.36 17.13 25.12
CA ILE A 109 3.20 16.33 24.68
C ILE A 109 2.54 17.00 23.47
N LEU A 110 2.13 18.27 23.61
CA LEU A 110 1.44 19.01 22.54
C LEU A 110 2.28 19.07 21.25
N LYS A 111 3.60 19.31 21.38
CA LYS A 111 4.51 19.33 20.23
C LYS A 111 4.65 17.97 19.55
N ASN A 112 4.60 16.88 20.31
CA ASN A 112 4.64 15.53 19.76
C ASN A 112 3.33 15.17 19.06
N ASP A 113 2.19 15.59 19.62
CA ASP A 113 0.87 15.40 19.01
C ASP A 113 0.76 16.14 17.67
N GLU A 114 1.13 17.42 17.61
CA GLU A 114 1.16 18.18 16.35
C GLU A 114 2.08 17.55 15.28
N PHE A 115 3.17 16.92 15.72
CA PHE A 115 4.06 16.21 14.81
C PHE A 115 3.43 14.90 14.32
N ASN A 116 2.82 14.13 15.21
CA ASN A 116 2.12 12.88 14.90
C ASN A 116 0.91 13.12 13.98
N ASP A 117 0.22 14.25 14.11
CA ASP A 117 -0.83 14.67 13.18
C ASP A 117 -0.30 14.82 11.76
N LYS A 118 0.86 15.48 11.58
CA LYS A 118 1.50 15.61 10.25
C LYS A 118 1.89 14.26 9.67
N ILE A 119 2.39 13.35 10.50
CA ILE A 119 2.69 11.96 10.10
C ILE A 119 1.40 11.25 9.64
N THR A 120 0.31 11.38 10.42
CA THR A 120 -0.99 10.78 10.09
C THR A 120 -1.57 11.33 8.80
N TYR A 121 -1.59 12.66 8.61
CA TYR A 121 -2.04 13.28 7.36
C TYR A 121 -1.21 12.85 6.15
N THR A 122 0.10 12.65 6.33
CA THR A 122 0.97 12.12 5.28
C THR A 122 0.57 10.70 4.89
N MET A 123 0.31 9.81 5.86
CA MET A 123 -0.18 8.46 5.60
C MET A 123 -1.54 8.46 4.88
N ILE A 124 -2.47 9.32 5.31
CA ILE A 124 -3.78 9.49 4.68
C ILE A 124 -3.62 9.95 3.23
N GLY A 125 -2.75 10.93 2.96
CA GLY A 125 -2.45 11.37 1.60
C GLY A 125 -1.93 10.25 0.69
N VAL A 126 -1.01 9.42 1.21
CA VAL A 126 -0.48 8.24 0.49
C VAL A 126 -1.59 7.20 0.24
N LEU A 127 -2.50 6.99 1.19
CA LEU A 127 -3.66 6.11 1.01
C LEU A 127 -4.65 6.64 -0.04
N ILE A 128 -4.89 7.96 -0.08
CA ILE A 128 -5.74 8.58 -1.10
C ILE A 128 -5.14 8.35 -2.50
N LEU A 129 -3.83 8.57 -2.67
CA LEU A 129 -3.14 8.28 -3.93
C LEU A 129 -3.25 6.81 -4.34
N PHE A 130 -3.15 5.90 -3.37
CA PHE A 130 -3.37 4.48 -3.62
C PHE A 130 -4.79 4.17 -4.10
N ILE A 131 -5.82 4.75 -3.47
CA ILE A 131 -7.23 4.56 -3.87
C ILE A 131 -7.45 5.12 -5.28
N LEU A 132 -6.96 6.32 -5.58
CA LEU A 132 -7.04 6.91 -6.92
C LEU A 132 -6.36 6.02 -7.96
N SER A 133 -5.24 5.41 -7.60
CA SER A 133 -4.57 4.44 -8.47
C SER A 133 -5.41 3.18 -8.73
N GLN A 134 -6.21 2.71 -7.77
CA GLN A 134 -7.12 1.58 -8.00
C GLN A 134 -8.25 1.94 -8.96
N LEU A 135 -8.79 3.16 -8.86
CA LEU A 135 -9.78 3.63 -9.81
C LEU A 135 -9.20 3.68 -11.22
N LEU A 136 -8.00 4.24 -11.40
CA LEU A 136 -7.30 4.24 -12.69
C LEU A 136 -7.06 2.83 -13.24
N PHE A 137 -6.76 1.87 -12.37
CA PHE A 137 -6.61 0.47 -12.77
C PHE A 137 -7.93 -0.09 -13.28
N VAL A 138 -9.04 0.10 -12.56
CA VAL A 138 -10.38 -0.33 -12.99
C VAL A 138 -10.75 0.30 -14.34
N PHE A 139 -10.53 1.61 -14.52
CA PHE A 139 -10.72 2.27 -15.81
C PHE A 139 -9.89 1.62 -16.92
N ASN A 140 -8.61 1.33 -16.66
CA ASN A 140 -7.74 0.67 -17.63
C ASN A 140 -8.26 -0.71 -18.03
N LEU A 141 -8.78 -1.50 -17.10
CA LEU A 141 -9.40 -2.80 -17.41
C LEU A 141 -10.59 -2.62 -18.36
N PHE A 142 -11.52 -1.71 -18.04
CA PHE A 142 -12.72 -1.48 -18.86
C PHE A 142 -12.38 -1.00 -20.28
N PHE A 143 -11.54 0.03 -20.41
CA PHE A 143 -11.17 0.55 -21.74
C PHE A 143 -10.45 -0.48 -22.60
N SER A 144 -9.64 -1.33 -21.97
CA SER A 144 -8.89 -2.37 -22.70
C SER A 144 -9.77 -3.54 -23.12
N LEU A 145 -10.88 -3.80 -22.42
CA LEU A 145 -11.89 -4.77 -22.84
C LEU A 145 -12.72 -4.25 -24.02
N ILE A 146 -13.06 -2.95 -24.04
CA ILE A 146 -13.86 -2.34 -25.12
C ILE A 146 -13.05 -2.16 -26.41
N LYS A 147 -11.76 -1.84 -26.29
CA LYS A 147 -10.87 -1.63 -27.45
C LYS A 147 -10.48 -2.93 -28.16
N LYS A 148 -10.72 -4.08 -27.52
CA LYS A 148 -10.42 -5.41 -28.05
C LYS A 148 -11.59 -5.93 -28.86
#